data_AF-A0ABD5V5X4-F1
#
_entry.id   AF-A0ABD5V5X4-F1
#
_cell.length_a   1.000
_cell.length_b   1.000
_cell.length_c   1.000
_cell.angle_alpha   90.00
_cell.angle_beta   90.00
_cell.angle_gamma   90.00
#
_symmetry.space_group_name_H-M   'P 1'
#
loop_
_entity.id
_entity.type
_entity.pdbx_description
1 polymer ?
#
loop_
_entity_poly.entity_id
_entity_poly.type
_entity_poly.pdbx_seq_one_letter_code
_entity_poly.pdbx_strand_id
1 'polypeptide(L)'
;MLPLQLEAIDGALAFAIPFIVFALALANLVTRLLAHRSHVSQAEEHGADGIERHTLHELTTLALVFATFYYVLVDLHFGVALASFALAAFISDFFEFESRLVEARTDRPLEAPKAAIGATLFVVIYGGFAALFTAFGAFWTPVI
;
A
#
# COMPACT_ATOMS: atom_id res chain seq x y z
N MET A 1 -11.04 30.76 13.15
CA MET A 1 -11.26 29.44 12.52
C MET A 1 -10.50 28.46 13.36
N LEU A 2 -11.18 27.53 14.04
CA LEU A 2 -10.51 26.48 14.79
C LEU A 2 -9.73 25.62 13.77
N PRO A 3 -8.42 25.41 13.89
CA PRO A 3 -7.75 24.45 13.03
C PRO A 3 -8.45 23.11 13.25
N LEU A 4 -8.92 22.47 12.18
CA LEU A 4 -9.38 21.08 12.15
C LEU A 4 -8.17 20.15 12.35
N GLN A 5 -7.38 20.39 13.40
CA GLN A 5 -6.53 19.38 13.99
C GLN A 5 -7.49 18.48 14.75
N LEU A 6 -7.93 17.42 14.09
CA LEU A 6 -8.49 16.26 14.76
C LEU A 6 -7.36 15.61 15.59
N GLU A 7 -6.80 16.30 16.58
CA GLU A 7 -6.06 15.69 17.71
C GLU A 7 -7.06 14.92 18.59
N ALA A 8 -7.97 14.17 17.96
CA ALA A 8 -8.98 13.38 18.63
C ALA A 8 -8.39 12.09 19.18
N ILE A 9 -7.16 11.75 18.78
CA ILE A 9 -6.50 10.49 19.08
C ILE A 9 -5.03 10.78 19.43
N ASP A 10 -4.73 10.74 20.73
CA ASP A 10 -3.39 10.91 21.27
C ASP A 10 -2.83 9.61 21.88
N GLY A 11 -1.52 9.60 22.13
CA GLY A 11 -0.84 8.56 22.91
C GLY A 11 -0.03 7.56 22.07
N ALA A 12 0.17 6.35 22.62
CA ALA A 12 1.09 5.37 22.04
C ALA A 12 0.73 4.96 20.59
N LEU A 13 -0.56 4.91 20.26
CA LEU A 13 -1.02 4.53 18.92
C LEU A 13 -0.82 5.66 17.90
N ALA A 14 -0.97 6.92 18.31
CA ALA A 14 -0.66 8.09 17.49
C ALA A 14 0.85 8.15 17.16
N PHE A 15 1.72 7.79 18.09
CA PHE A 15 3.16 7.66 17.82
C PHE A 15 3.49 6.45 16.94
N ALA A 16 2.78 5.33 17.10
CA ALA A 16 3.08 4.08 16.40
C ALA A 16 2.57 4.05 14.94
N ILE A 17 1.50 4.80 14.61
CA ILE A 17 0.85 4.70 13.30
C ILE A 17 1.76 4.92 12.08
N PRO A 18 2.73 5.86 12.07
CA PRO A 18 3.60 6.05 10.91
C PRO A 18 4.45 4.81 10.64
N PHE A 19 4.92 4.14 11.70
CA PHE A 19 5.68 2.89 11.61
C PHE A 19 4.81 1.72 11.18
N ILE A 20 3.56 1.65 11.65
CA ILE A 20 2.59 0.63 11.25
C ILE A 20 2.29 0.76 9.75
N VAL A 21 1.99 1.97 9.27
CA VAL A 21 1.73 2.22 7.84
C VAL A 21 2.95 1.86 7.01
N PHE A 22 4.15 2.26 7.44
CA PHE A 22 5.38 1.91 6.72
C PHE A 22 5.62 0.40 6.68
N ALA A 23 5.46 -0.31 7.80
CA ALA A 23 5.59 -1.76 7.86
C ALA A 23 4.56 -2.47 6.95
N LEU A 24 3.31 -2.01 6.96
CA LEU A 24 2.26 -2.51 6.07
C LEU A 24 2.56 -2.23 4.60
N ALA A 25 3.14 -1.08 4.27
CA ALA A 25 3.55 -0.76 2.89
C ALA A 25 4.65 -1.70 2.39
N LEU A 26 5.64 -2.02 3.24
CA LEU A 26 6.66 -3.02 2.92
C LEU A 26 6.05 -4.42 2.78
N ALA A 27 5.17 -4.82 3.71
CA ALA A 27 4.47 -6.09 3.63
C ALA A 27 3.62 -6.18 2.36
N ASN A 28 2.92 -5.11 1.98
CA ASN A 28 2.13 -5.03 0.75
C ASN A 28 3.00 -5.23 -0.50
N LEU A 29 4.17 -4.58 -0.55
CA LEU A 29 5.11 -4.75 -1.65
C LEU A 29 5.62 -6.19 -1.75
N VAL A 30 5.93 -6.83 -0.62
CA VAL A 30 6.36 -8.23 -0.60
C VAL A 30 5.24 -9.16 -1.04
N THR A 31 4.03 -9.04 -0.47
CA THR A 31 2.90 -9.89 -0.82
C THR A 31 2.46 -9.70 -2.27
N ARG A 32 2.64 -8.51 -2.85
CA ARG A 32 2.45 -8.21 -4.27
C ARG A 32 3.38 -9.03 -5.17
N LEU A 33 4.67 -9.11 -4.82
CA LEU A 33 5.64 -9.90 -5.58
C LEU A 33 5.32 -11.40 -5.48
N LEU A 34 4.88 -11.87 -4.31
CA LEU A 34 4.43 -13.24 -4.11
C LEU A 34 3.15 -13.54 -4.90
N ALA A 35 2.18 -12.63 -4.90
CA ALA A 35 0.94 -12.74 -5.65
C ALA A 35 1.21 -12.85 -7.16
N HIS A 36 2.11 -12.03 -7.71
CA HIS A 36 2.48 -12.13 -9.12
C HIS A 36 3.09 -13.50 -9.46
N ARG A 37 4.00 -14.02 -8.63
CA ARG A 37 4.57 -15.37 -8.83
C ARG A 37 3.49 -16.46 -8.76
N SER A 38 2.56 -16.34 -7.82
CA SER A 38 1.42 -17.25 -7.69
C SER A 38 0.56 -17.24 -8.96
N HIS A 39 0.21 -16.06 -9.49
CA HIS A 39 -0.62 -15.96 -10.69
C HIS A 39 0.08 -16.54 -11.92
N VAL A 40 1.41 -16.37 -12.05
CA VAL A 40 2.19 -16.99 -13.13
C VAL A 40 2.13 -18.51 -13.04
N SER A 41 2.37 -19.09 -11.86
CA SER A 41 2.27 -20.55 -11.63
C SER A 41 0.87 -21.08 -11.96
N GLN A 42 -0.17 -20.38 -11.48
CA GLN A 42 -1.57 -20.77 -11.74
C GLN A 42 -1.92 -20.71 -13.22
N ALA A 43 -1.45 -19.70 -13.94
CA ALA A 43 -1.67 -19.59 -15.37
C ALA A 43 -1.00 -20.73 -16.15
N GLU A 44 0.21 -21.13 -15.74
CA GLU A 44 0.95 -22.24 -16.35
C GLU A 44 0.30 -23.60 -16.07
N GLU A 45 -0.21 -23.82 -14.85
CA GLU A 45 -0.76 -25.10 -14.41
C GLU A 45 -2.24 -25.30 -14.78
N HIS A 46 -3.03 -24.22 -14.77
CA HIS A 46 -4.49 -24.29 -14.83
C HIS A 46 -5.11 -23.37 -15.89
N GLY A 47 -4.29 -22.65 -16.67
CA GLY A 47 -4.76 -21.70 -17.67
C GLY A 47 -5.48 -20.50 -17.04
N ALA A 48 -6.15 -19.70 -17.88
CA ALA A 48 -6.70 -18.42 -17.44
C ALA A 48 -7.82 -18.53 -16.39
N ASP A 49 -8.65 -19.57 -16.46
CA ASP A 49 -9.78 -19.74 -15.54
C ASP A 49 -9.36 -20.29 -14.16
N GLY A 50 -8.11 -20.74 -14.02
CA GLY A 50 -7.53 -21.18 -12.75
C GLY A 50 -6.77 -20.08 -11.99
N ILE A 51 -6.72 -18.85 -12.52
CA ILE A 51 -6.06 -17.72 -11.85
C ILE A 51 -6.99 -17.17 -10.76
N GLU A 52 -6.54 -17.28 -9.51
CA GLU A 52 -7.25 -16.81 -8.32
C GLU A 52 -6.53 -15.65 -7.65
N ARG A 53 -7.28 -14.87 -6.87
CA ARG A 53 -6.76 -13.75 -6.10
C ARG A 53 -5.91 -14.25 -4.92
N HIS A 54 -4.78 -13.59 -4.68
CA HIS A 54 -3.88 -13.94 -3.58
C HIS A 54 -4.36 -13.34 -2.24
N THR A 55 -5.03 -14.15 -1.40
CA THR A 55 -5.70 -13.71 -0.16
C THR A 55 -4.82 -12.89 0.77
N LEU A 56 -3.57 -13.31 1.00
CA LEU A 56 -2.66 -12.58 1.89
C LEU A 56 -2.36 -11.17 1.35
N HIS A 57 -2.29 -11.02 0.03
CA HIS A 57 -2.05 -9.72 -0.58
C HIS A 57 -3.26 -8.81 -0.40
N GLU A 58 -4.47 -9.32 -0.65
CA GLU A 58 -5.72 -8.57 -0.44
C GLU A 58 -5.87 -8.08 1.00
N LEU A 59 -5.60 -8.96 1.98
CA LEU A 59 -5.63 -8.60 3.39
C LEU A 59 -4.60 -7.50 3.72
N THR A 60 -3.37 -7.61 3.20
CA THR A 60 -2.37 -6.55 3.42
C THR A 60 -2.75 -5.23 2.75
N THR A 61 -3.37 -5.26 1.56
CA THR A 61 -3.83 -4.04 0.88
C THR A 61 -4.95 -3.37 1.66
N LEU A 62 -5.96 -4.13 2.11
CA LEU A 62 -7.05 -3.58 2.93
C LEU A 62 -6.54 -3.04 4.27
N ALA A 63 -5.67 -3.78 4.95
CA ALA A 63 -5.05 -3.34 6.20
C ALA A 63 -4.26 -2.04 6.01
N LEU A 64 -3.50 -1.92 4.92
CA LEU A 64 -2.78 -0.70 4.57
C LEU A 64 -3.74 0.47 4.35
N VAL A 65 -4.80 0.29 3.55
CA VAL A 65 -5.80 1.35 3.30
C VAL A 65 -6.43 1.81 4.61
N PHE A 66 -6.90 0.88 5.46
CA PHE A 66 -7.48 1.26 6.75
C PHE A 66 -6.49 1.93 7.69
N ALA A 67 -5.24 1.49 7.72
CA ALA A 67 -4.19 2.13 8.50
C ALA A 67 -3.93 3.57 8.03
N THR A 68 -3.93 3.82 6.72
CA THR A 68 -3.79 5.19 6.18
C THR A 68 -4.99 6.08 6.51
N PHE A 69 -6.22 5.55 6.47
CA PHE A 69 -7.41 6.29 6.90
C PHE A 69 -7.39 6.60 8.39
N TYR A 70 -6.93 5.67 9.21
CA TYR A 70 -6.71 5.94 10.62
C TYR A 70 -5.63 7.01 10.81
N TYR A 71 -4.56 7.00 10.00
CA TYR A 71 -3.52 8.01 10.07
C TYR A 71 -4.04 9.42 9.73
N VAL A 72 -5.05 9.57 8.87
CA VAL A 72 -5.75 10.86 8.63
C VAL A 72 -6.31 11.46 9.92
N LEU A 73 -6.74 10.62 10.86
CA LEU A 73 -7.28 11.04 12.15
C LEU A 73 -6.20 11.45 13.16
N VAL A 74 -4.92 11.19 12.87
CA VAL A 74 -3.78 11.54 13.74
C VAL A 74 -3.01 12.71 13.13
N ASP A 75 -2.73 12.65 11.83
CA ASP A 75 -2.09 13.72 11.08
C ASP A 75 -2.78 13.85 9.72
N LEU A 76 -3.48 14.96 9.52
CA LEU A 76 -4.24 15.20 8.30
C LEU A 76 -3.33 15.25 7.06
N HIS A 77 -2.14 15.84 7.16
CA HIS A 77 -1.26 16.04 6.01
C HIS A 77 -0.65 14.72 5.56
N PHE A 78 0.03 14.02 6.48
CA PHE A 78 0.64 12.73 6.17
C PHE A 78 -0.42 11.68 5.82
N GLY A 79 -1.51 11.63 6.59
CA GLY A 79 -2.59 10.68 6.40
C GLY A 79 -3.27 10.80 5.05
N VAL A 80 -3.64 12.02 4.61
CA VAL A 80 -4.34 12.21 3.32
C VAL A 80 -3.44 11.84 2.14
N ALA A 81 -2.16 12.22 2.18
CA ALA A 81 -1.22 11.87 1.13
C ALA A 81 -1.01 10.34 1.05
N LEU A 82 -0.77 9.67 2.18
CA LEU A 82 -0.61 8.21 2.25
C LEU A 82 -1.88 7.47 1.82
N ALA A 83 -3.06 7.93 2.26
CA ALA A 83 -4.34 7.36 1.87
C ALA A 83 -4.58 7.45 0.37
N SER A 84 -4.21 8.58 -0.25
CA SER A 84 -4.33 8.76 -1.70
C SER A 84 -3.45 7.76 -2.47
N PHE A 85 -2.21 7.56 -2.03
CA PHE A 85 -1.30 6.58 -2.64
C PHE A 85 -1.76 5.13 -2.39
N ALA A 86 -2.23 4.81 -1.18
CA ALA A 86 -2.73 3.47 -0.85
C ALA A 86 -3.99 3.13 -1.66
N LEU A 87 -4.91 4.08 -1.84
CA LEU A 87 -6.07 3.91 -2.72
C LEU A 87 -5.66 3.72 -4.18
N ALA A 88 -4.68 4.48 -4.68
CA ALA A 88 -4.15 4.29 -6.02
C ALA A 88 -3.56 2.88 -6.20
N ALA A 89 -2.83 2.37 -5.22
CA ALA A 89 -2.31 1.00 -5.23
C ALA A 89 -3.44 -0.05 -5.22
N PHE A 90 -4.44 0.11 -4.35
CA PHE A 90 -5.61 -0.77 -4.27
C PHE A 90 -6.42 -0.80 -5.57
N ILE A 91 -6.66 0.36 -6.19
CA ILE A 91 -7.37 0.43 -7.48
C ILE A 91 -6.52 -0.21 -8.59
N SER A 92 -5.21 0.04 -8.58
CA SER A 92 -4.29 -0.58 -9.53
C SER A 92 -4.31 -2.11 -9.39
N ASP A 93 -4.39 -2.65 -8.17
CA ASP A 93 -4.50 -4.10 -7.92
C ASP A 93 -5.71 -4.73 -8.59
N PHE A 94 -6.84 -4.03 -8.53
CA PHE A 94 -8.06 -4.49 -9.16
C PHE A 94 -7.89 -4.63 -10.67
N PHE A 95 -7.43 -3.57 -11.34
CA PHE A 95 -7.25 -3.60 -12.80
C PHE A 95 -6.11 -4.51 -13.25
N GLU A 96 -5.05 -4.62 -12.46
CA GLU A 96 -3.95 -5.55 -12.70
C GLU A 96 -4.39 -7.01 -12.57
N PHE A 97 -5.41 -7.32 -11.77
CA PHE A 97 -5.96 -8.66 -11.75
C PHE A 97 -6.74 -8.95 -13.05
N GLU A 98 -7.60 -8.02 -13.46
CA GLU A 98 -8.37 -8.16 -14.71
C GLU A 98 -7.46 -8.23 -15.95
N SER A 99 -6.37 -7.45 -15.99
CA SER A 99 -5.41 -7.50 -17.10
C SER A 99 -4.74 -8.86 -17.23
N ARG A 100 -4.41 -9.52 -16.12
CA ARG A 100 -3.82 -10.87 -16.12
C ARG A 100 -4.76 -11.92 -16.68
N LEU A 101 -6.05 -11.83 -16.36
CA LEU A 101 -7.05 -12.73 -16.94
C LEU A 101 -7.12 -12.56 -18.46
N VAL A 102 -7.03 -11.32 -18.96
CA VAL A 102 -6.98 -11.04 -20.41
C VAL A 102 -5.69 -11.56 -21.04
N GLU A 103 -4.53 -11.33 -20.40
CA GLU A 103 -3.23 -11.82 -20.87
C GLU A 103 -3.21 -13.35 -20.97
N ALA A 104 -3.67 -14.04 -19.92
CA ALA A 104 -3.74 -15.50 -19.90
C ALA A 104 -4.73 -16.05 -20.93
N ARG A 105 -5.86 -15.39 -21.19
CA ARG A 105 -6.83 -15.80 -22.24
C ARG A 105 -6.35 -15.56 -23.66
N THR A 106 -5.32 -14.74 -23.83
CA THR A 106 -4.75 -14.39 -25.15
C THR A 106 -3.39 -15.04 -25.40
N ASP A 107 -3.04 -16.06 -24.60
CA ASP A 107 -1.76 -16.78 -24.65
C ASP A 107 -0.54 -15.85 -24.58
N ARG A 108 -0.68 -14.73 -23.86
CA ARG A 108 0.42 -13.79 -23.59
C ARG A 108 1.05 -14.12 -22.24
N PRO A 109 2.38 -13.98 -22.11
CA PRO A 109 3.02 -14.10 -20.81
C PRO A 109 2.49 -13.00 -19.88
N LEU A 110 2.23 -13.34 -18.62
CA LEU A 110 1.75 -12.38 -17.64
C LEU A 110 2.82 -11.31 -17.38
N GLU A 111 2.47 -10.05 -17.57
CA GLU A 111 3.41 -8.96 -17.30
C GLU A 111 3.54 -8.69 -15.79
N ALA A 112 4.67 -8.10 -15.41
CA ALA A 112 4.87 -7.61 -14.05
C ALA A 112 3.87 -6.48 -13.74
N PRO A 113 3.38 -6.36 -12.50
CA PRO A 113 2.38 -5.35 -12.13
C PRO A 113 2.94 -3.94 -11.99
N LYS A 114 3.35 -3.33 -13.10
CA LYS A 114 4.10 -2.07 -13.12
C LYS A 114 3.31 -0.94 -12.47
N ALA A 115 2.01 -0.82 -12.76
CA ALA A 115 1.18 0.26 -12.24
C ALA A 115 1.07 0.18 -10.72
N ALA A 116 0.73 -1.02 -10.22
CA ALA A 116 0.53 -1.21 -8.79
C ALA A 116 1.86 -1.23 -8.00
N ILE A 117 2.98 -1.67 -8.60
CA ILE A 117 4.33 -1.48 -8.03
C ILE A 117 4.63 0.02 -7.91
N GLY A 118 4.41 0.80 -8.97
CA GLY A 118 4.65 2.24 -8.96
C GLY A 118 3.85 2.94 -7.87
N ALA A 119 2.55 2.67 -7.77
CA ALA A 119 1.69 3.22 -6.72
C ALA A 119 2.16 2.81 -5.30
N THR A 120 2.51 1.54 -5.10
CA THR A 120 3.01 1.04 -3.79
C THR A 120 4.33 1.70 -3.39
N LEU A 121 5.21 1.98 -4.35
CA LEU A 121 6.49 2.66 -4.07
C LEU A 121 6.29 4.06 -3.52
N PHE A 122 5.27 4.81 -3.97
CA PHE A 122 4.94 6.11 -3.36
C PHE A 122 4.53 5.97 -1.89
N VAL A 123 3.76 4.92 -1.55
CA VAL A 123 3.41 4.64 -0.14
C VAL A 123 4.66 4.31 0.67
N VAL A 124 5.56 3.47 0.14
CA VAL A 124 6.79 3.07 0.85
C VAL A 124 7.72 4.27 1.07
N ILE A 125 7.96 5.08 0.04
CA ILE A 125 8.86 6.23 0.12
C ILE A 125 8.31 7.29 1.07
N TYR A 126 7.05 7.69 0.88
CA TYR A 126 6.45 8.74 1.68
C TYR A 126 6.13 8.27 3.11
N GLY A 127 5.76 7.00 3.28
CA GLY A 127 5.58 6.38 4.59
C GLY A 127 6.90 6.24 5.35
N GLY A 128 7.98 5.89 4.64
CA GLY A 128 9.33 5.87 5.21
C GLY A 128 9.78 7.26 5.65
N PHE A 129 9.50 8.28 4.83
CA PHE A 129 9.73 9.68 5.22
C PHE A 129 8.96 10.05 6.50
N ALA A 130 7.66 9.75 6.57
CA ALA A 130 6.84 10.04 7.75
C ALA A 130 7.33 9.30 9.02
N ALA A 131 7.71 8.03 8.87
CA ALA A 131 8.27 7.23 9.96
C ALA A 131 9.63 7.78 10.47
N LEU A 132 10.52 8.17 9.55
CA LEU A 132 11.80 8.78 9.90
C LEU A 132 11.63 10.16 10.54
N PHE A 133 10.68 10.97 10.05
CA PHE A 133 10.36 12.26 10.64
C PHE A 133 9.83 12.08 12.07
N THR A 134 8.99 11.07 12.30
CA THR A 134 8.48 10.74 13.65
C THR A 134 9.60 10.26 14.57
N ALA A 135 10.50 9.40 14.09
CA ALA A 135 11.60 8.86 14.88
C ALA A 135 12.68 9.90 15.22
N PHE A 136 12.94 10.85 14.31
CA PHE A 136 14.07 11.77 14.40
C PHE A 136 13.66 13.25 14.37
N GLY A 137 12.39 13.58 14.63
CA GLY A 137 11.84 14.94 14.46
C GLY A 137 12.66 16.05 15.11
N ALA A 138 13.19 15.81 16.32
CA ALA A 138 14.03 16.77 17.04
C ALA A 138 15.39 17.06 16.35
N PHE A 139 15.91 16.12 15.56
CA PHE A 139 17.12 16.31 14.76
C PHE A 139 16.87 17.24 13.56
N TRP A 140 15.65 17.26 13.04
CA TRP A 140 15.28 18.05 11.86
C TRP A 140 14.86 19.48 12.19
N THR A 141 14.41 19.76 13.42
CA THR A 141 13.93 21.08 13.86
C THR A 141 14.90 22.26 13.64
N PRO A 142 16.23 22.11 13.70
CA PRO A 142 17.15 23.22 13.41
C PRO A 142 17.30 23.54 11.92
N VAL A 143 16.86 22.63 11.04
CA VAL A 143 17.12 22.68 9.59
C VAL A 143 15.86 23.09 8.80
N ILE A 144 14.67 22.87 9.36
CA ILE A 144 13.35 23.11 8.76
C ILE A 144 12.61 24.16 9.59
#